data_AF-A0A2I6SFS8-F1
#
_entry.id   AF-A0A2I6SFS8-F1
#
_cell.length_a   1.000
_cell.length_b   1.000
_cell.length_c   1.000
_cell.angle_alpha   90.00
_cell.angle_beta   90.00
_cell.angle_gamma   90.00
#
_symmetry.space_group_name_H-M   'P 1'
#
loop_
_entity.id
_entity.type
_entity.pdbx_description
1 polymer ?
#
loop_
_entity_poly.entity_id
_entity_poly.type
_entity_poly.pdbx_seq_one_letter_code
_entity_poly.pdbx_strand_id
1 'polypeptide(L)' 'GIGKVSAAMGTTLLLEHCSPDVVINTGSAGGLASTLRVGDIVVSEEVRYHDADVTAFGYEPGQ' A
#
# COMPACT_ATOMS: atom_id res chain seq x y z
N GLY A 1 2.13 -11.14 -5.60
CA GLY A 1 3.55 -11.42 -5.29
C GLY A 1 4.11 -10.28 -4.48
N ILE A 2 5.44 -10.16 -4.37
CA ILE A 2 6.09 -9.12 -3.53
C ILE A 2 6.41 -7.88 -4.36
N GLY A 3 6.16 -6.70 -3.80
CA GLY A 3 6.58 -5.41 -4.37
C GLY A 3 5.55 -4.73 -5.27
N LYS A 4 5.78 -3.44 -5.53
CA LYS A 4 4.84 -2.52 -6.19
C LYS A 4 4.38 -3.01 -7.57
N VAL A 5 5.31 -3.49 -8.40
CA VAL A 5 4.99 -3.98 -9.75
C VAL A 5 4.07 -5.22 -9.70
N SER A 6 4.37 -6.19 -8.82
CA SER A 6 3.56 -7.40 -8.71
C SER A 6 2.16 -7.10 -8.15
N ALA A 7 2.06 -6.21 -7.16
CA ALA A 7 0.78 -5.78 -6.60
C ALA A 7 -0.09 -5.01 -7.61
N ALA A 8 0.53 -4.11 -8.39
CA ALA A 8 -0.14 -3.38 -9.46
C ALA A 8 -0.72 -4.34 -10.51
N MET A 9 0.11 -5.26 -11.03
CA MET A 9 -0.36 -6.26 -12.00
C MET A 9 -1.52 -7.11 -11.46
N GLY A 10 -1.41 -7.60 -10.22
CA GLY A 10 -2.46 -8.41 -9.60
C GLY A 10 -3.78 -7.65 -9.46
N THR A 11 -3.71 -6.40 -9.00
CA THR A 11 -4.89 -5.54 -8.83
C THR A 11 -5.53 -5.18 -10.18
N THR A 12 -4.73 -4.86 -11.19
CA THR A 12 -5.22 -4.61 -12.56
C THR A 12 -5.99 -5.81 -13.09
N LEU A 13 -5.44 -7.02 -13.01
CA LEU A 13 -6.09 -8.23 -13.49
C LEU A 13 -7.35 -8.56 -12.69
N LEU A 14 -7.34 -8.35 -11.37
CA LEU A 14 -8.51 -8.54 -10.51
C LEU A 14 -9.66 -7.62 -10.92
N LEU A 15 -9.38 -6.33 -11.15
CA LEU A 15 -10.39 -5.35 -11.57
C LEU A 15 -10.95 -5.69 -12.96
N GLU A 16 -10.08 -6.03 -13.91
CA GLU A 16 -10.45 -6.32 -15.30
C GLU A 16 -11.29 -7.60 -15.44
N HIS A 17 -10.92 -8.66 -14.71
CA HIS A 17 -11.54 -9.98 -14.93
C HIS A 17 -12.65 -10.31 -13.95
N CYS A 18 -12.67 -9.66 -12.78
CA CYS A 18 -13.64 -9.99 -11.73
C CYS A 18 -14.58 -8.83 -11.39
N SER A 19 -14.23 -7.59 -11.77
CA SER A 19 -15.02 -6.38 -11.49
C SER A 19 -15.60 -6.32 -10.07
N PRO A 20 -14.77 -6.48 -9.01
CA PRO A 20 -15.26 -6.46 -7.64
C PRO A 20 -15.69 -5.06 -7.21
N ASP A 21 -16.65 -4.97 -6.29
CA ASP A 21 -17.06 -3.69 -5.69
C ASP A 21 -15.98 -3.12 -4.76
N VAL A 22 -15.15 -3.98 -4.15
CA VAL A 22 -14.14 -3.60 -3.16
C VAL A 22 -12.89 -4.48 -3.30
N VAL A 23 -11.71 -3.89 -3.10
CA VAL A 23 -10.42 -4.60 -3.00
C VAL A 23 -9.84 -4.43 -1.59
N ILE A 24 -9.49 -5.55 -0.95
CA ILE A 24 -8.87 -5.55 0.38
C ILE A 24 -7.46 -6.14 0.26
N ASN A 25 -6.45 -5.36 0.63
CA ASN A 25 -5.08 -5.83 0.77
C ASN A 25 -4.83 -6.32 2.22
N THR A 26 -4.26 -7.51 2.36
CA THR A 26 -3.90 -8.11 3.66
C THR A 26 -2.51 -8.72 3.59
N GLY A 27 -1.76 -8.64 4.69
CA GLY A 27 -0.39 -9.13 4.77
C GLY A 27 0.26 -8.78 6.10
N SER A 28 1.58 -8.93 6.16
CA SER A 28 2.40 -8.50 7.29
C SER A 28 3.06 -7.13 7.03
N ALA A 29 3.42 -6.42 8.09
CA ALA A 29 4.09 -5.12 8.03
C ALA A 29 5.08 -4.94 9.19
N GLY A 30 5.97 -3.95 9.06
CA GLY A 30 6.83 -3.49 10.16
C GLY A 30 6.19 -2.32 10.89
N GLY A 31 6.01 -2.43 12.21
CA GLY A 31 5.47 -1.36 13.04
C GLY A 31 6.52 -0.28 13.33
N LEU A 32 6.20 0.99 13.04
CA LEU A 32 7.06 2.13 13.34
C LEU A 32 6.64 2.93 14.58
N ALA A 33 5.35 2.90 14.92
CA ALA A 33 4.87 3.53 16.15
C ALA A 33 5.40 2.76 17.37
N SER A 34 5.96 3.48 18.34
CA SER A 34 6.58 2.90 19.55
C SER A 34 5.62 2.10 20.44
N THR A 35 4.32 2.27 20.23
CA THR A 35 3.26 1.55 20.94
C THR A 35 2.92 0.19 20.34
N LEU A 36 3.36 -0.08 19.11
CA LEU A 36 3.02 -1.31 18.40
C LEU A 36 3.87 -2.50 18.87
N ARG A 37 3.23 -3.67 18.91
CA ARG A 37 3.83 -4.96 19.23
C ARG A 37 3.64 -5.95 18.07
N VAL A 38 4.47 -6.99 18.06
CA VAL A 38 4.29 -8.11 17.13
C VAL A 38 2.93 -8.75 17.36
N GLY A 39 2.14 -8.86 16.29
CA GLY A 39 0.78 -9.41 16.34
C GLY A 39 -0.32 -8.36 16.40
N ASP A 40 0.01 -7.08 16.62
CA ASP A 40 -0.98 -6.00 16.52
C ASP A 40 -1.50 -5.87 15.08
N ILE A 41 -2.81 -5.64 14.95
CA ILE A 41 -3.46 -5.39 13.66
C ILE A 41 -3.55 -3.88 13.44
N VAL A 42 -3.13 -3.44 12.26
CA VAL A 42 -3.25 -2.04 11.83
C VAL A 42 -4.20 -2.00 10.64
N VAL A 43 -5.23 -1.15 10.75
CA VAL A 43 -6.12 -0.80 9.65
C VAL A 43 -5.69 0.58 9.16
N SER A 44 -5.30 0.66 7.89
CA SER A 44 -4.87 1.92 7.27
C SER A 44 -6.10 2.76 6.91
N GLU A 45 -6.04 4.05 7.28
CA GLU A 45 -6.98 5.08 6.80
C GLU A 45 -6.50 5.67 5.46
N GLU A 46 -5.18 5.87 5.32
CA GLU A 46 -4.51 6.26 4.08
C GLU A 46 -3.17 5.52 3.89
N VAL A 47 -2.67 5.51 2.65
CA VAL A 47 -1.38 4.93 2.27
C VAL A 47 -0.56 5.94 1.48
N ARG A 48 0.77 5.91 1.65
CA ARG A 48 1.74 6.77 0.95
C ARG A 48 3.01 5.98 0.60
N TYR A 49 3.78 6.45 -0.38
CA TYR A 49 5.07 5.88 -0.74
C TYR A 49 6.20 6.57 0.02
N HIS A 50 6.85 5.87 0.96
CA HIS A 50 7.97 6.47 1.71
C HIS A 50 9.23 6.74 0.86
N ASP A 51 9.29 6.22 -0.37
CA ASP A 51 10.45 6.20 -1.27
C ASP A 51 10.18 6.91 -2.63
N ALA A 52 8.98 7.45 -2.85
CA ALA A 52 8.70 8.23 -4.05
C ALA A 52 9.10 9.70 -3.83
N ASP A 53 9.99 10.21 -4.67
CA ASP A 53 10.43 11.61 -4.64
C ASP A 53 10.39 12.23 -6.03
N VAL A 54 9.40 13.08 -6.22
CA VAL A 54 9.25 13.99 -7.36
C VAL A 54 9.02 15.43 -6.86
N THR A 55 9.52 15.75 -5.67
CA THR A 55 9.38 17.07 -5.03
C THR A 55 10.02 18.19 -5.85
N ALA A 56 11.00 17.86 -6.70
CA ALA A 56 11.58 18.76 -7.70
C ALA A 56 10.54 19.37 -8.66
N PHE A 57 9.38 18.71 -8.82
CA PHE A 57 8.26 19.16 -9.65
C PHE A 57 7.09 19.74 -8.83
N GLY A 58 7.26 19.92 -7.51
CA GLY A 58 6.27 20.56 -6.63
C GLY A 58 5.24 19.62 -5.99
N TYR A 59 5.41 18.30 -6.09
CA TYR A 59 4.56 17.31 -5.40
C TYR A 59 4.93 17.18 -3.92
N GLU A 60 3.98 16.69 -3.11
CA GLU A 60 4.27 16.27 -1.74
C GLU A 60 5.23 15.06 -1.72
N PRO A 61 6.09 14.91 -0.69
CA PRO A 61 6.88 13.70 -0.52
C PRO A 61 5.99 12.46 -0.44
N GLY A 62 6.24 11.48 -1.29
CA GLY A 62 5.52 10.21 -1.24
C GLY A 62 4.04 10.24 -1.62
N GLN A 63 3.57 11.34 -2.22
CA GLN A 63 2.16 11.63 -2.52
C GLN A 63 1.45 10.49 -3.24
#